data_AF-A0A817MRT9-F1
#
_entry.id   AF-A0A817MRT9-F1
#
_cell.length_a   1.000
_cell.length_b   1.000
_cell.length_c   1.000
_cell.angle_alpha   90.00
_cell.angle_beta   90.00
_cell.angle_gamma   90.00
#
_symmetry.space_group_name_H-M   'P 1'
#
loop_
_entity.id
_entity.type
_entity.pdbx_description
1 polymer ?
#
loop_
_entity_poly.entity_id
_entity_poly.type
_entity_poly.pdbx_seq_one_letter_code
_entity_poly.pdbx_strand_id
1 'polypeptide(L)'
;MKAHKELQSIVKRNIEREKEQQSHPELVVLKRTTSSNLTSDLIVDGLSNANVAEKQIDGIIELREFDVPYHIRVCIDLKINVGLWYGVLGQSNSGPQKQLLLKLDLIEQLEPIIFAFDIECTKISLKFSSAASDQIMMISYMIDTQGYLIINCEIISQDMDDFEYTPNKEYPGHFHVFNEPNEFELIKHFFLSYC
;
A
#
# COMPACT_ATOMS: atom_id res chain seq x y z
N MET A 1 -9.54 13.21 -3.37
CA MET A 1 -10.67 12.34 -3.80
C MET A 1 -11.83 13.08 -4.45
N LYS A 2 -12.41 14.14 -3.84
CA LYS A 2 -13.54 14.89 -4.43
C LYS A 2 -13.22 15.50 -5.80
N ALA A 3 -12.14 16.28 -5.89
CA ALA A 3 -11.70 16.90 -7.15
C ALA A 3 -11.42 15.89 -8.27
N HIS A 4 -10.83 14.74 -7.95
CA HIS A 4 -10.58 13.68 -8.94
C HIS A 4 -11.88 13.15 -9.55
N LYS A 5 -12.90 12.84 -8.72
CA LYS A 5 -14.20 12.35 -9.20
C LYS A 5 -14.89 13.36 -10.12
N GLU A 6 -14.87 14.64 -9.74
CA GLU A 6 -15.46 15.72 -10.52
C GLU A 6 -14.76 15.89 -11.88
N LEU A 7 -13.42 15.97 -11.87
CA LEU A 7 -12.63 16.17 -13.09
C LEU A 7 -12.61 14.94 -14.01
N GLN A 8 -12.59 13.72 -13.46
CA GLN A 8 -12.57 12.50 -14.27
C GLN A 8 -13.85 12.36 -15.12
N SER A 9 -15.00 12.79 -14.59
CA SER A 9 -16.26 12.81 -15.34
C SER A 9 -16.23 13.77 -16.53
N ILE A 10 -15.56 14.93 -16.36
CA ILE A 10 -15.38 15.94 -17.40
C ILE A 10 -14.42 15.44 -18.48
N VAL A 11 -13.27 14.89 -18.06
CA VAL A 11 -12.26 14.35 -18.97
C VAL A 11 -12.84 13.26 -19.87
N LYS A 12 -13.63 12.32 -19.30
CA LYS A 12 -14.28 11.27 -20.09
C LYS A 12 -15.20 11.85 -21.17
N ARG A 13 -16.00 12.86 -20.82
CA ARG A 13 -16.90 13.56 -21.76
C ARG A 13 -16.12 14.27 -22.88
N ASN A 14 -15.01 14.91 -22.55
CA ASN A 14 -14.20 15.64 -23.53
C ASN A 14 -13.52 14.69 -24.52
N ILE A 15 -13.00 13.56 -24.05
CA ILE A 15 -12.41 12.50 -24.91
C ILE A 15 -13.45 11.95 -25.90
N GLU A 16 -14.68 11.69 -25.44
CA GLU A 16 -15.77 11.22 -26.31
C GLU A 16 -16.11 12.26 -27.38
N ARG A 17 -16.19 13.54 -26.99
CA ARG A 17 -16.43 14.66 -27.91
C ARG A 17 -15.32 14.82 -28.95
N GLU A 18 -14.06 14.71 -28.57
CA GLU A 18 -12.94 14.77 -29.52
C GLU A 18 -12.98 13.61 -30.53
N LYS A 19 -13.31 12.39 -30.07
CA LYS A 19 -13.48 11.24 -30.96
C LYS A 19 -14.61 11.44 -31.97
N GLU A 20 -15.75 12.00 -31.54
CA GLU A 20 -16.87 12.34 -32.43
C GLU A 20 -16.51 13.43 -33.45
N GLN A 21 -15.72 14.41 -33.05
CA GLN A 21 -15.26 15.48 -33.95
C GLN A 21 -14.25 14.97 -34.98
N GLN A 22 -13.41 14.00 -34.61
CA GLN A 22 -12.46 13.35 -35.51
C GLN A 22 -13.14 12.39 -36.49
N SER A 23 -14.20 11.67 -36.07
CA SER A 23 -14.91 10.72 -36.93
C SER A 23 -15.84 11.38 -37.95
N HIS A 24 -16.39 12.56 -37.64
CA HIS A 24 -17.33 13.27 -38.51
C HIS A 24 -17.00 14.77 -38.66
N PRO A 25 -15.91 15.11 -39.37
CA PRO A 25 -15.47 16.50 -39.52
C PRO A 25 -16.49 17.39 -40.24
N GLU A 26 -17.26 16.84 -41.20
CA GLU A 26 -18.28 17.59 -41.95
C GLU A 26 -19.46 18.05 -41.06
N LEU A 27 -19.86 17.24 -40.07
CA LEU A 27 -20.91 17.58 -39.09
C LEU A 27 -20.47 18.70 -38.13
N VAL A 28 -19.17 18.81 -37.84
CA VAL A 28 -18.61 19.88 -37.00
C VAL A 28 -18.64 21.23 -37.75
N VAL A 29 -18.29 21.21 -39.04
CA VAL A 29 -18.37 22.40 -39.90
C VAL A 29 -19.83 22.86 -40.00
N LEU A 30 -20.77 21.93 -40.26
CA LEU A 30 -22.19 22.26 -40.39
C LEU A 30 -22.79 22.86 -39.09
N LYS A 31 -22.41 22.36 -37.91
CA LYS A 31 -22.83 22.92 -36.60
C LYS A 31 -22.26 24.32 -36.34
N ARG A 32 -21.06 24.63 -36.84
CA ARG A 32 -20.49 25.99 -36.76
C ARG A 32 -21.23 26.96 -37.69
N THR A 33 -21.59 26.52 -38.89
CA THR A 33 -22.29 27.36 -39.89
C THR A 33 -23.76 27.63 -39.53
N THR A 34 -24.44 26.73 -38.81
CA THR A 34 -25.81 26.97 -38.34
C THR A 34 -25.87 27.86 -37.10
N SER A 35 -24.76 27.97 -36.38
CA SER A 35 -24.62 28.86 -35.21
C SER A 35 -24.22 30.30 -35.59
N SER A 36 -23.88 30.57 -36.86
CA SER A 36 -23.42 31.89 -37.35
C SER A 36 -24.55 32.79 -37.86
N ASN A 37 -25.81 32.45 -37.65
CA ASN A 37 -26.95 33.33 -37.96
C ASN A 37 -27.58 33.90 -36.69
N LEU A 38 -26.83 34.73 -35.95
CA LEU A 38 -27.32 35.95 -35.33
C LEU A 38 -26.13 36.83 -34.90
N THR A 39 -26.12 38.04 -35.48
CA THR A 39 -25.42 39.28 -35.12
C THR A 39 -23.91 39.37 -35.31
N SER A 40 -23.55 40.11 -36.37
CA SER A 40 -22.43 41.05 -36.44
C SER A 40 -22.26 41.80 -35.11
N ASP A 41 -21.13 41.63 -34.44
CA ASP A 41 -20.50 42.66 -33.61
C ASP A 41 -19.00 42.37 -33.54
N LEU A 42 -18.25 43.10 -34.37
CA LEU A 42 -16.81 43.24 -34.22
C LEU A 42 -16.56 44.24 -33.09
N ILE A 43 -15.99 43.73 -31.99
CA ILE A 43 -15.23 44.45 -30.96
C ILE A 43 -16.04 45.36 -30.04
N VAL A 44 -16.51 44.80 -28.91
CA VAL A 44 -16.35 45.44 -27.59
C VAL A 44 -15.95 44.39 -26.56
N ASP A 45 -14.77 44.65 -26.02
CA ASP A 45 -14.10 44.03 -24.89
C ASP A 45 -15.03 43.86 -23.67
N GLY A 46 -15.17 42.63 -23.17
CA GLY A 46 -16.07 42.34 -22.06
C GLY A 46 -16.45 40.87 -21.96
N LEU A 47 -15.45 39.97 -22.02
CA LEU A 47 -15.68 38.57 -21.66
C LEU A 47 -16.16 38.53 -20.20
N SER A 48 -17.44 38.22 -20.00
CA SER A 48 -17.90 37.74 -18.71
C SER A 48 -17.02 36.53 -18.35
N ASN A 49 -16.29 36.62 -17.24
CA ASN A 49 -15.31 35.62 -16.82
C ASN A 49 -15.89 34.18 -16.76
N ALA A 50 -17.22 34.05 -16.62
CA ALA A 50 -17.94 32.78 -16.66
C ALA A 50 -17.87 32.06 -18.02
N ASN A 51 -18.01 32.79 -19.14
CA ASN A 51 -18.03 32.19 -20.49
C ASN A 51 -16.63 31.73 -20.96
N VAL A 52 -15.57 32.28 -20.36
CA VAL A 52 -14.17 31.88 -20.64
C VAL A 52 -13.82 30.63 -19.85
N ALA A 53 -14.20 30.58 -18.57
CA ALA A 53 -13.95 29.44 -17.71
C ALA A 53 -14.65 28.16 -18.23
N GLU A 54 -15.89 28.25 -18.70
CA GLU A 54 -16.59 27.10 -19.29
C GLU A 54 -15.88 26.58 -20.56
N LYS A 55 -15.39 27.48 -21.42
CA LYS A 55 -14.61 27.10 -22.62
C LYS A 55 -13.26 26.46 -22.29
N GLN A 56 -12.66 26.79 -21.15
CA GLN A 56 -11.37 26.24 -20.74
C GLN A 56 -11.49 24.81 -20.20
N ILE A 57 -12.59 24.47 -19.53
CA ILE A 57 -12.86 23.13 -18.98
C ILE A 57 -13.01 22.09 -20.11
N ASP A 58 -13.53 22.51 -21.27
CA ASP A 58 -13.63 21.67 -22.47
C ASP A 58 -12.28 21.25 -23.05
N GLY A 59 -11.19 21.97 -22.71
CA GLY A 59 -9.83 21.65 -23.15
C GLY A 59 -9.10 20.63 -22.27
N ILE A 60 -9.71 20.19 -21.15
CA ILE A 60 -9.10 19.21 -20.26
C ILE A 60 -9.32 17.80 -20.85
N ILE A 61 -8.27 17.20 -21.38
CA ILE A 61 -8.30 15.90 -22.07
C ILE A 61 -7.74 14.74 -21.24
N GLU A 62 -6.97 15.03 -20.18
CA GLU A 62 -6.35 14.00 -19.35
C GLU A 62 -6.09 14.51 -17.92
N LEU A 63 -6.03 13.58 -16.96
CA LEU A 63 -5.47 13.80 -15.62
C LEU A 63 -4.18 12.99 -15.51
N ARG A 64 -3.12 13.56 -14.93
CA ARG A 64 -1.83 12.91 -14.75
C ARG A 64 -1.50 12.76 -13.27
N GLU A 65 -0.83 11.67 -12.92
CA GLU A 65 -0.28 11.40 -11.58
C GLU A 65 -1.32 11.50 -10.43
N PHE A 66 -2.60 11.35 -10.76
CA PHE A 66 -3.71 11.46 -9.80
C PHE A 66 -3.85 10.22 -8.90
N ASP A 67 -3.23 9.12 -9.31
CA ASP A 67 -3.26 7.79 -8.70
C ASP A 67 -2.02 7.50 -7.84
N VAL A 68 -1.07 8.44 -7.75
CA VAL A 68 0.10 8.29 -6.88
C VAL A 68 -0.35 8.31 -5.41
N PRO A 69 -0.13 7.23 -4.63
CA PRO A 69 -0.49 7.21 -3.23
C PRO A 69 0.21 8.33 -2.46
N TYR A 70 -0.50 8.95 -1.51
CA TYR A 70 0.01 10.14 -0.80
C TYR A 70 1.37 9.88 -0.13
N HIS A 71 1.53 8.73 0.53
CA HIS A 71 2.81 8.38 1.19
C HIS A 71 3.95 8.23 0.18
N ILE A 72 3.69 7.67 -1.01
CA ILE A 72 4.68 7.57 -2.09
C ILE A 72 5.05 8.96 -2.61
N ARG A 73 4.06 9.84 -2.81
CA ARG A 73 4.31 11.23 -3.22
C ARG A 73 5.21 11.95 -2.21
N VAL A 74 4.93 11.82 -0.92
CA VAL A 74 5.76 12.38 0.15
C VAL A 74 7.19 11.83 0.08
N CYS A 75 7.36 10.53 -0.08
CA CYS A 75 8.69 9.91 -0.20
C CYS A 75 9.45 10.40 -1.43
N ILE A 76 8.80 10.52 -2.59
CA ILE A 76 9.41 11.01 -3.84
C ILE A 76 9.84 12.47 -3.69
N ASP A 77 8.91 13.35 -3.30
CA ASP A 77 9.13 14.79 -3.26
C ASP A 77 10.18 15.17 -2.21
N LEU A 78 10.20 14.47 -1.07
CA LEU A 78 11.15 14.71 0.02
C LEU A 78 12.41 13.82 -0.08
N LYS A 79 12.51 12.95 -1.09
CA LYS A 79 13.61 11.99 -1.29
C LYS A 79 13.88 11.09 -0.08
N ILE A 80 12.80 10.63 0.56
CA ILE A 80 12.86 9.73 1.72
C ILE A 80 12.79 8.28 1.22
N ASN A 81 13.80 7.49 1.58
CA ASN A 81 13.90 6.06 1.29
C ASN A 81 14.10 5.28 2.59
N VAL A 82 13.45 4.12 2.69
CA VAL A 82 13.65 3.14 3.77
C VAL A 82 15.06 2.55 3.69
N GLY A 83 15.63 2.17 4.84
CA GLY A 83 16.97 1.57 4.92
C GLY A 83 18.12 2.59 4.94
N LEU A 84 17.82 3.89 4.93
CA LEU A 84 18.80 4.96 5.11
C LEU A 84 18.68 5.61 6.49
N TRP A 85 19.77 6.21 6.96
CA TRP A 85 19.80 6.91 8.22
C TRP A 85 19.37 8.37 8.08
N TYR A 86 18.46 8.81 8.95
CA TYR A 86 18.01 10.20 9.01
C TYR A 86 18.19 10.78 10.42
N GLY A 87 18.61 12.03 10.50
CA GLY A 87 18.42 12.85 11.69
C GLY A 87 17.01 13.44 11.69
N VAL A 88 16.28 13.22 12.78
CA VAL A 88 14.94 13.81 12.98
C VAL A 88 15.11 15.14 13.72
N LEU A 89 14.70 16.24 13.09
CA LEU A 89 14.60 17.54 13.73
C LEU A 89 13.18 17.74 14.25
N GLY A 90 13.07 18.13 15.52
CA GLY A 90 11.79 18.44 16.15
C GLY A 90 11.02 19.53 15.38
N GLN A 91 9.71 19.59 15.61
CA GLN A 91 8.79 20.45 14.87
C GLN A 91 9.21 21.92 14.99
N SER A 92 9.78 22.48 13.92
CA SER A 92 9.96 23.92 13.76
C SER A 92 8.68 24.53 13.21
N ASN A 93 8.32 25.74 13.66
CA ASN A 93 7.25 26.57 13.10
C ASN A 93 7.44 26.90 11.60
N SER A 94 8.56 26.50 10.98
CA SER A 94 8.94 26.82 9.62
C SER A 94 8.61 25.74 8.55
N GLY A 95 7.71 24.79 8.84
CA GLY A 95 7.19 23.84 7.84
C GLY A 95 7.94 22.50 7.69
N PRO A 96 7.44 21.60 6.82
CA PRO A 96 7.84 20.17 6.77
C PRO A 96 9.23 19.91 6.15
N GLN A 97 9.77 20.86 5.39
CA GLN A 97 10.94 20.67 4.51
C GLN A 97 12.28 20.44 5.23
N LYS A 98 12.31 20.46 6.56
CA LYS A 98 13.55 20.32 7.36
C LYS A 98 13.44 19.30 8.50
N GLN A 99 12.45 18.41 8.48
CA GLN A 99 12.24 17.48 9.61
C GLN A 99 13.11 16.22 9.54
N LEU A 100 13.54 15.80 8.34
CA LEU A 100 14.41 14.64 8.14
C LEU A 100 15.64 15.04 7.33
N LEU A 101 16.83 14.82 7.90
CA LEU A 101 18.11 15.07 7.26
C LEU A 101 18.84 13.75 7.02
N LEU A 102 19.05 13.40 5.75
CA LEU A 102 19.80 12.20 5.37
C LEU A 102 21.24 12.28 5.90
N LYS A 103 21.68 11.23 6.59
CA LYS A 103 23.05 11.08 7.10
C LYS A 103 23.84 10.21 6.13
N LEU A 104 24.60 10.83 5.23
CA LEU A 104 25.42 10.14 4.23
C LEU A 104 26.61 9.38 4.83
N ASP A 105 27.05 9.79 6.02
CA ASP A 105 28.23 9.20 6.69
C ASP A 105 27.92 7.85 7.36
N LEU A 106 26.64 7.51 7.54
CA LEU A 106 26.21 6.25 8.15
C LEU A 106 25.83 5.25 7.05
N ILE A 107 26.73 4.31 6.79
CA ILE A 107 26.60 3.30 5.73
C ILE A 107 26.16 1.94 6.29
N GLU A 108 26.46 1.69 7.57
CA GLU A 108 26.15 0.43 8.24
C GLU A 108 24.63 0.20 8.29
N GLN A 109 24.22 -1.04 7.98
CA GLN A 109 22.82 -1.42 8.03
C GLN A 109 22.40 -1.65 9.48
N LEU A 110 21.16 -1.30 9.79
CA LEU A 110 20.55 -1.67 11.06
C LEU A 110 20.38 -3.19 11.10
N GLU A 111 20.62 -3.79 12.26
CA GLU A 111 20.29 -5.19 12.54
C GLU A 111 18.93 -5.21 13.26
N PRO A 112 17.80 -5.36 12.53
CA PRO A 112 16.50 -5.50 13.17
C PRO A 112 16.40 -6.88 13.83
N ILE A 113 15.59 -6.96 14.89
CA ILE A 113 15.15 -8.25 15.43
C ILE A 113 14.23 -8.89 14.38
N ILE A 114 14.59 -10.08 13.90
CA ILE A 114 13.81 -10.82 12.92
C ILE A 114 12.99 -11.87 13.65
N PHE A 115 11.67 -11.77 13.52
CA PHE A 115 10.72 -12.78 13.98
C PHE A 115 10.14 -13.51 12.77
N ALA A 116 10.45 -14.79 12.63
CA ALA A 116 9.89 -15.66 11.60
C ALA A 116 9.12 -16.80 12.27
N PHE A 117 7.92 -17.12 11.76
CA PHE A 117 7.11 -18.20 12.31
C PHE A 117 6.43 -19.01 11.21
N ASP A 118 6.14 -20.26 11.54
CA ASP A 118 5.35 -21.16 10.72
C ASP A 118 4.41 -21.98 11.62
N ILE A 119 3.21 -22.26 11.10
CA ILE A 119 2.17 -22.94 11.86
C ILE A 119 1.80 -24.24 11.18
N GLU A 120 1.57 -25.25 12.01
CA GLU A 120 1.00 -26.52 11.58
C GLU A 120 -0.42 -26.64 12.13
N CYS A 121 -1.34 -27.08 11.27
CA CYS A 121 -2.74 -27.26 11.61
C CYS A 121 -3.17 -28.70 11.34
N THR A 122 -4.20 -29.15 12.04
CA THR A 122 -4.91 -30.37 11.64
C THR A 122 -5.49 -30.19 10.24
N LYS A 123 -5.74 -31.30 9.56
CA LYS A 123 -6.48 -31.26 8.30
C LYS A 123 -7.17 -32.58 8.02
N ILE A 124 -8.33 -32.49 7.38
CA ILE A 124 -9.02 -33.66 6.85
C ILE A 124 -8.22 -34.22 5.66
N SER A 125 -8.10 -35.55 5.58
CA SER A 125 -7.44 -36.24 4.47
C SER A 125 -7.95 -35.77 3.11
N LEU A 126 -7.02 -35.51 2.18
CA LEU A 126 -7.29 -35.05 0.81
C LEU A 126 -8.00 -33.69 0.70
N LYS A 127 -8.02 -32.88 1.77
CA LYS A 127 -8.51 -31.51 1.75
C LYS A 127 -7.43 -30.52 2.20
N PHE A 128 -7.64 -29.25 1.84
CA PHE A 128 -6.91 -28.13 2.42
C PHE A 128 -7.40 -27.87 3.85
N SER A 129 -6.52 -27.34 4.68
CA SER A 129 -6.85 -26.89 6.02
C SER A 129 -7.85 -25.73 5.98
N SER A 130 -8.77 -25.70 6.93
CA SER A 130 -9.86 -24.74 7.04
C SER A 130 -9.90 -24.13 8.44
N ALA A 131 -9.70 -22.82 8.54
CA ALA A 131 -9.70 -22.09 9.80
C ALA A 131 -11.02 -22.17 10.60
N ALA A 132 -12.12 -22.60 9.97
CA ALA A 132 -13.40 -22.76 10.64
C ALA A 132 -13.56 -24.11 11.37
N SER A 133 -12.71 -25.10 11.06
CA SER A 133 -12.89 -26.49 11.50
C SER A 133 -11.62 -27.16 12.00
N ASP A 134 -10.48 -26.78 11.45
CA ASP A 134 -9.18 -27.30 11.83
C ASP A 134 -8.55 -26.43 12.91
N GLN A 135 -7.77 -27.06 13.79
CA GLN A 135 -7.09 -26.43 14.91
C GLN A 135 -5.59 -26.32 14.63
N ILE A 136 -4.95 -25.31 15.21
CA ILE A 136 -3.49 -25.18 15.25
C ILE A 136 -2.95 -26.24 16.21
N MET A 137 -2.04 -27.06 15.70
CA MET A 137 -1.37 -28.10 16.48
C MET A 137 0.00 -27.66 16.99
N MET A 138 0.72 -26.85 16.21
CA MET A 138 2.06 -26.36 16.57
C MET A 138 2.31 -24.97 15.98
N ILE A 139 3.07 -24.14 16.68
CA ILE A 139 3.65 -22.90 16.16
C ILE A 139 5.15 -22.96 16.39
N SER A 140 5.92 -23.03 15.31
CA SER A 140 7.37 -22.87 15.35
C SER A 140 7.72 -21.42 15.04
N TYR A 141 8.66 -20.84 15.78
CA TYR A 141 9.16 -19.51 15.49
C TYR A 141 10.64 -19.37 15.83
N MET A 142 11.31 -18.46 15.14
CA MET A 142 12.69 -18.07 15.39
C MET A 142 12.75 -16.57 15.63
N ILE A 143 13.45 -16.19 16.70
CA ILE A 143 13.85 -14.82 16.99
C ILE A 143 15.35 -14.76 16.78
N ASP A 144 15.76 -14.09 15.70
CA ASP A 144 17.13 -14.10 15.19
C ASP A 144 17.66 -15.54 15.01
N THR A 145 18.51 -16.03 15.90
CA THR A 145 19.10 -17.38 15.84
C THR A 145 18.50 -18.37 16.86
N GLN A 146 17.58 -17.93 17.72
CA GLN A 146 16.96 -18.77 18.74
C GLN A 146 15.62 -19.31 18.27
N GLY A 147 15.48 -20.64 18.28
CA GLY A 147 14.24 -21.33 17.93
C GLY A 147 13.35 -21.56 19.15
N TYR A 148 12.06 -21.58 18.89
CA TYR A 148 11.00 -21.89 19.84
C TYR A 148 9.92 -22.71 19.16
N LEU A 149 9.25 -23.56 19.93
CA LEU A 149 8.15 -24.38 19.46
C LEU A 149 7.06 -24.42 20.53
N ILE A 150 5.87 -23.96 20.19
CA ILE A 150 4.69 -24.10 21.07
C ILE A 150 3.83 -25.23 20.51
N ILE A 151 3.41 -26.14 21.39
CA ILE A 151 2.67 -27.35 21.05
C ILE A 151 1.32 -27.34 21.73
N ASN A 152 0.26 -27.76 21.01
CA ASN A 152 -1.06 -28.00 21.56
C ASN A 152 -1.20 -29.47 22.01
N CYS A 153 -1.23 -29.70 23.32
CA CYS A 153 -1.34 -31.03 23.91
C CYS A 153 -2.76 -31.64 23.86
N GLU A 154 -3.78 -30.92 23.37
CA GLU A 154 -5.06 -31.56 23.01
C GLU A 154 -4.93 -32.48 21.78
N ILE A 155 -3.94 -32.20 20.92
CA ILE A 155 -3.75 -32.87 19.64
C ILE A 155 -2.49 -33.74 19.68
N ILE A 156 -1.39 -33.20 20.19
CA ILE A 156 -0.14 -33.94 20.35
C ILE A 156 -0.20 -34.72 21.67
N SER A 157 -0.13 -36.05 21.58
CA SER A 157 -0.36 -36.95 22.72
C SER A 157 0.79 -37.04 23.73
N GLN A 158 1.95 -36.43 23.43
CA GLN A 158 3.15 -36.54 24.24
C GLN A 158 3.89 -35.20 24.26
N ASP A 159 4.24 -34.74 25.45
CA ASP A 159 5.09 -33.56 25.63
C ASP A 159 6.43 -33.77 24.94
N MET A 160 6.93 -32.71 24.30
CA MET A 160 8.26 -32.70 23.70
C MET A 160 9.25 -31.92 24.55
N ASP A 161 10.47 -32.45 24.64
CA ASP A 161 11.61 -31.79 25.27
C ASP A 161 12.29 -30.82 24.29
N ASP A 162 13.08 -29.90 24.83
CA ASP A 162 13.98 -29.05 24.04
C ASP A 162 14.90 -29.89 23.14
N PHE A 163 15.09 -29.44 21.89
CA PHE A 163 15.87 -30.18 20.91
C PHE A 163 16.69 -29.26 20.00
N GLU A 164 17.58 -29.87 19.21
CA GLU A 164 18.39 -29.17 18.21
C GLU A 164 18.10 -29.72 16.82
N TYR A 165 17.82 -28.82 15.88
CA TYR A 165 17.74 -29.08 14.46
C TYR A 165 18.65 -28.10 13.70
N THR A 166 19.88 -28.54 13.45
CA THR A 166 20.90 -27.77 12.73
C THR A 166 21.17 -28.43 11.37
N PRO A 167 20.44 -28.05 10.29
CA PRO A 167 20.59 -28.68 8.97
C PRO A 167 21.96 -28.39 8.33
N ASN A 168 22.56 -27.23 8.66
CA ASN A 168 23.93 -26.86 8.30
C ASN A 168 24.54 -26.06 9.46
N LYS A 169 25.86 -26.05 9.60
CA LYS A 169 26.60 -25.28 10.62
C LYS A 169 26.33 -23.78 10.60
N GLU A 170 25.95 -23.23 9.45
CA GLU A 170 25.59 -21.82 9.27
C GLU A 170 24.18 -21.50 9.79
N TYR A 171 23.35 -22.52 10.02
CA TYR A 171 21.96 -22.40 10.47
C TYR A 171 21.75 -23.21 11.76
N PRO A 172 22.33 -22.76 12.90
CA PRO A 172 22.07 -23.38 14.19
C PRO A 172 20.58 -23.23 14.55
N GLY A 173 19.95 -24.31 14.99
CA GLY A 173 18.53 -24.32 15.34
C GLY A 173 18.29 -25.00 16.67
N HIS A 174 18.57 -24.31 17.76
CA HIS A 174 18.22 -24.79 19.10
C HIS A 174 16.78 -24.36 19.40
N PHE A 175 15.93 -25.30 19.80
CA PHE A 175 14.51 -25.07 20.04
C PHE A 175 14.17 -25.26 21.51
N HIS A 176 13.62 -24.22 22.11
CA HIS A 176 12.91 -24.31 23.39
C HIS A 176 11.45 -24.65 23.15
N VAL A 177 10.96 -25.69 23.83
CA VAL A 177 9.61 -26.22 23.61
C VAL A 177 8.68 -25.81 24.76
N PHE A 178 7.48 -25.36 24.38
CA PHE A 178 6.39 -25.05 25.29
C PHE A 178 5.21 -25.97 25.00
N ASN A 179 4.94 -26.88 25.92
CA ASN A 179 3.80 -27.80 25.85
C ASN A 179 2.58 -27.14 26.50
N GLU A 180 1.69 -26.57 25.68
CA GLU A 180 0.51 -25.86 26.15
C GLU A 180 -0.72 -26.77 26.16
N PRO A 181 -1.61 -26.64 27.16
CA PRO A 181 -2.66 -27.62 27.41
C PRO A 181 -3.74 -27.67 26.32
N ASN A 182 -3.91 -26.60 25.54
CA ASN A 182 -4.92 -26.47 24.48
C ASN A 182 -4.56 -25.37 23.47
N GLU A 183 -5.33 -25.26 22.38
CA GLU A 183 -5.13 -24.25 21.33
C GLU A 183 -5.19 -22.80 21.87
N PHE A 184 -6.08 -22.53 22.84
CA PHE A 184 -6.25 -21.19 23.41
C PHE A 184 -4.99 -20.74 24.17
N GLU A 185 -4.45 -21.59 25.04
CA GLU A 185 -3.22 -21.26 25.77
C GLU A 185 -2.01 -21.19 24.83
N LEU A 186 -1.95 -22.00 23.78
CA LEU A 186 -0.94 -21.89 22.71
C LEU A 186 -0.98 -20.51 22.02
N ILE A 187 -2.16 -20.05 21.59
CA ILE A 187 -2.30 -18.74 20.93
C ILE A 187 -1.96 -17.60 21.90
N LYS A 188 -2.42 -17.72 23.15
CA LYS A 188 -2.13 -16.75 24.20
C LYS A 188 -0.63 -16.68 24.50
N HIS A 189 0.06 -17.81 24.58
CA HIS A 189 1.52 -17.86 24.74
C HIS A 189 2.22 -17.15 23.58
N PHE A 190 1.81 -17.43 22.34
CA PHE A 190 2.39 -16.83 21.13
C PHE A 190 2.30 -15.30 21.16
N PHE A 191 1.16 -14.73 21.54
CA PHE A 191 1.00 -13.28 21.64
C PHE A 191 1.66 -12.68 22.90
N LEU A 192 1.60 -13.33 24.06
CA LEU A 192 2.12 -12.74 25.30
C LEU A 192 3.64 -12.77 25.42
N SER A 193 4.30 -13.73 24.78
CA SER A 193 5.73 -13.91 25.00
C SER A 193 6.55 -12.83 24.28
N TYR A 194 6.07 -12.28 23.16
CA TYR A 194 6.87 -11.37 22.33
C TYR A 194 6.08 -10.33 21.49
N CYS A 195 4.75 -10.15 21.67
CA CYS A 195 3.99 -8.98 21.16
C CYS A 195 3.63 -8.02 22.29
#